data_AF-A0A2V2RL82-F1
#
_entry.id   AF-A0A2V2RL82-F1
#
_cell.length_a   1.000
_cell.length_b   1.000
_cell.length_c   1.000
_cell.angle_alpha   90.00
_cell.angle_beta   90.00
_cell.angle_gamma   90.00
#
_symmetry.space_group_name_H-M   'P 1'
#
loop_
_entity.id
_entity.type
_entity.pdbx_description
1 polymer ?
#
loop_
_entity_poly.entity_id
_entity_poly.type
_entity_poly.pdbx_seq_one_letter_code
_entity_poly.pdbx_strand_id
1 'polypeptide(L)' 'MANKERIIKQRVNIDFPIGLLRKIDADCRQIGVTRQAWIKIACDERLRATEQNRKITSKVK' A
#
# COMPACT_ATOMS: atom_id res chain seq x y z
N MET A 1 4.50 30.67 -7.71
CA MET A 1 4.84 29.87 -6.50
C MET A 1 4.12 28.54 -6.62
N ALA A 2 4.84 27.42 -6.70
CA ALA A 2 4.25 26.10 -6.96
C ALA A 2 3.32 25.67 -5.82
N ASN A 3 2.05 25.39 -6.14
CA ASN A 3 1.09 24.76 -5.25
C ASN A 3 1.50 23.30 -5.02
N LYS A 4 2.46 23.09 -4.11
CA LYS A 4 2.74 21.76 -3.58
C LYS A 4 1.56 21.40 -2.71
N GLU A 5 0.56 20.74 -3.28
CA GLU A 5 -0.56 20.16 -2.54
C GLU A 5 0.03 19.51 -1.28
N ARG A 6 -0.31 20.07 -0.10
CA ARG A 6 0.07 19.44 1.15
C ARG A 6 -0.56 18.06 1.10
N ILE A 7 0.24 17.00 1.12
CA ILE A 7 -0.27 15.63 1.22
C ILE A 7 -1.03 15.57 2.56
N ILE A 8 -2.36 15.70 2.50
CA ILE A 8 -3.23 15.60 3.66
C ILE A 8 -3.19 14.14 4.10
N LYS A 9 -2.71 13.88 5.32
CA LYS A 9 -2.60 12.53 5.88
C LYS A 9 -3.72 12.32 6.89
N GLN A 10 -4.56 11.33 6.67
CA GLN A 10 -5.57 10.86 7.64
C GLN A 10 -5.02 9.65 8.40
N ARG A 11 -5.17 9.64 9.74
CA ARG A 11 -4.87 8.46 10.56
C ARG A 11 -6.05 7.49 10.49
N VAL A 12 -5.76 6.21 10.29
CA VAL A 12 -6.74 5.11 10.30
C VAL A 12 -6.28 4.10 11.34
N ASN A 13 -7.16 3.76 12.28
CA ASN A 13 -6.88 2.77 13.33
C ASN A 13 -7.36 1.39 12.86
N ILE A 14 -6.46 0.41 12.84
CA ILE A 14 -6.71 -0.94 12.32
C ILE A 14 -5.95 -1.93 13.20
N ASP A 15 -6.60 -3.03 13.58
CA ASP A 15 -5.96 -4.15 14.25
C ASP A 15 -5.46 -5.17 13.22
N PHE A 16 -4.22 -5.64 13.41
CA PHE A 16 -3.61 -6.68 12.58
C PHE A 16 -3.44 -7.96 13.39
N PRO A 17 -3.75 -9.14 12.81
CA PRO A 17 -3.39 -10.42 13.42
C PRO A 17 -1.89 -10.48 13.69
N ILE A 18 -1.51 -10.92 14.89
CA ILE A 18 -0.10 -10.91 15.34
C ILE A 18 0.83 -11.70 14.40
N GLY A 19 0.35 -12.83 13.85
CA GLY A 19 1.11 -13.64 12.90
C GLY A 19 1.37 -12.92 11.57
N LEU A 20 0.44 -12.09 11.12
CA LEU A 20 0.61 -11.27 9.93
C LEU A 20 1.60 -10.14 10.20
N LEU A 21 1.46 -9.44 11.34
CA LEU A 21 2.36 -8.35 11.71
C LEU A 21 3.82 -8.82 11.82
N ARG A 22 4.06 -10.01 12.36
CA ARG A 22 5.41 -10.61 12.42
C ARG A 22 6.03 -10.86 11.06
N LYS A 23 5.22 -11.26 10.06
CA LYS A 23 5.70 -11.43 8.67
C LYS A 23 6.07 -10.09 8.06
N ILE A 24 5.21 -9.08 8.22
CA ILE A 24 5.50 -7.70 7.79
C ILE A 24 6.80 -7.20 8.41
N ASP A 25 7.03 -7.48 9.70
CA ASP A 25 8.26 -7.08 10.40
C ASP A 25 9.52 -7.76 9.87
N ALA A 26 9.43 -9.01 9.42
CA ALA A 26 10.55 -9.70 8.79
C ALA A 26 10.92 -9.02 7.47
N ASP A 27 9.93 -8.74 6.62
CA ASP A 27 10.14 -8.08 5.33
C ASP A 27 10.65 -6.64 5.49
N CYS A 28 10.07 -5.89 6.45
CA CYS A 28 10.53 -4.54 6.78
C CYS A 28 12.01 -4.50 7.15
N ARG A 29 12.49 -5.49 7.94
CA ARG A 29 13.90 -5.62 8.30
C ARG A 29 14.78 -6.01 7.12
N GLN A 30 14.30 -6.91 6.25
CA GLN A 30 15.05 -7.34 5.08
C GLN A 30 15.22 -6.21 4.04
N ILE A 31 14.19 -5.39 3.84
CA ILE A 31 14.18 -4.33 2.82
C ILE A 31 14.67 -2.99 3.40
N GLY A 32 14.68 -2.84 4.73
CA GLY A 32 15.13 -1.63 5.40
C GLY A 32 14.09 -0.49 5.40
N VAL A 33 12.81 -0.83 5.54
CA VAL A 33 11.70 0.15 5.52
C VAL A 33 10.84 0.06 6.77
N THR A 34 10.11 1.14 7.09
CA THR A 34 9.14 1.13 8.18
C THR A 34 7.87 0.37 7.80
N ARG A 35 7.13 -0.18 8.79
CA ARG A 35 5.80 -0.77 8.58
C ARG A 35 4.88 0.14 7.77
N GLN A 36 4.88 1.43 8.06
CA GLN A 36 4.03 2.39 7.36
C GLN A 36 4.41 2.53 5.88
N ALA A 37 5.71 2.53 5.55
CA ALA A 37 6.16 2.56 4.16
C ALA A 37 5.81 1.24 3.45
N TRP A 38 6.07 0.11 4.11
CA TRP A 38 5.74 -1.23 3.60
C TRP A 38 4.24 -1.36 3.29
N ILE A 39 3.37 -0.97 4.23
CA ILE A 39 1.90 -1.03 4.04
C ILE A 39 1.46 -0.13 2.88
N LYS A 40 2.06 1.06 2.71
CA LYS A 40 1.73 1.93 1.57
C LYS A 40 2.07 1.27 0.25
N ILE A 41 3.25 0.67 0.14
CA ILE A 41 3.71 -0.02 -1.08
C ILE A 41 2.78 -1.20 -1.37
N ALA A 42 2.52 -2.06 -0.38
CA ALA A 42 1.63 -3.21 -0.55
C ALA A 42 0.21 -2.81 -1.00
N CYS A 43 -0.34 -1.72 -0.44
CA CYS A 43 -1.63 -1.19 -0.88
C CYS A 43 -1.58 -0.67 -2.32
N ASP A 44 -0.56 0.10 -2.69
CA ASP A 44 -0.38 0.65 -4.05
C ASP A 44 -0.24 -0.48 -5.09
N GLU A 45 0.60 -1.48 -4.82
CA GLU A 45 0.77 -2.67 -5.66
C GLU A 45 -0.55 -3.41 -5.86
N ARG A 46 -1.32 -3.63 -4.77
CA ARG A 46 -2.63 -4.29 -4.85
C ARG A 46 -3.60 -3.47 -5.69
N LEU A 47 -3.68 -2.16 -5.48
CA LEU A 47 -4.56 -1.26 -6.23
C LEU A 47 -4.20 -1.27 -7.73
N ARG A 48 -2.92 -1.11 -8.08
CA ARG A 48 -2.45 -1.18 -9.48
C ARG A 48 -2.83 -2.50 -10.16
N ALA A 49 -2.64 -3.62 -9.48
CA ALA A 49 -3.04 -4.93 -10.02
C ALA A 49 -4.56 -5.00 -10.28
N THR A 50 -5.38 -4.45 -9.37
CA THR A 50 -6.84 -4.42 -9.57
C THR A 50 -7.27 -3.48 -10.71
N GLU A 51 -6.60 -2.33 -10.88
CA GLU A 51 -6.87 -1.40 -11.96
C GLU A 51 -6.49 -1.98 -13.33
N GLN A 52 -5.34 -2.65 -13.41
CA GLN A 52 -4.90 -3.35 -14.62
C GLN A 52 -5.90 -4.43 -15.02
N ASN A 53 -6.35 -5.25 -14.05
CA ASN A 53 -7.35 -6.27 -14.31
C ASN A 53 -8.67 -5.68 -14.83
N ARG A 54 -9.16 -4.57 -14.24
CA ARG A 54 -10.37 -3.90 -14.75
C ARG A 54 -10.22 -3.42 -16.20
N LYS A 55 -9.08 -2.84 -16.56
CA LYS A 55 -8.79 -2.37 -17.93
C LYS A 55 -8.77 -3.52 -18.94
N ILE A 56 -8.26 -4.69 -18.56
CA ILE A 56 -8.30 -5.89 -19.39
C ILE A 56 -9.74 -6.33 -19.62
N THR A 57 -10.54 -6.46 -18.56
CA THR A 57 -11.94 -6.88 -18.68
C THR A 57 -12.79 -5.89 -19.50
N SER A 58 -12.49 -4.59 -19.43
CA SER A 58 -13.21 -3.56 -20.21
C SER A 58 -12.80 -3.47 -21.67
N LYS A 59 -11.64 -4.02 -22.08
CA LYS A 59 -11.17 -4.01 -23.47
C LYS A 59 -11.62 -5.24 -24.27
N VAL A 60 -12.12 -6.26 -23.58
CA VAL A 60 -12.62 -7.53 -24.15
C VAL A 60 -14.15 -7.51 -24.35
N LYS A 61 -14.83 -6.45 -23.90
CA LYS A 61 -16.21 -6.10 -24.28
C LYS A 61 -16.19 -5.04 -25.36
#